data_AF-A0AAD1L8W7-F1
#
_entry.id   AF-A0AAD1L8W7-F1
#
_cell.length_a   1.000
_cell.length_b   1.000
_cell.length_c   1.000
_cell.angle_alpha   90.00
_cell.angle_beta   90.00
_cell.angle_gamma   90.00
#
_symmetry.space_group_name_H-M   'P 1'
#
loop_
_entity.id
_entity.type
_entity.pdbx_description
1 polymer ?
#
loop_
_entity_poly.entity_id
_entity_poly.type
_entity_poly.pdbx_seq_one_letter_code
_entity_poly.pdbx_strand_id
1 'polypeptide(L)'
;MSQRETQFLRRSQFDEIQYGSAILKRNASGAILRPVITAHGHFRLLSHLWPEVKTHIIAHECFLRGAAITAWAEQFRHHRASLWFIDEEMNSDQRTLPWQLLGKTYQGWWRNQWQIWQRGDMRKMVCLLTQGRVEESASITLAASHRFLAWLRQQTEFQQSTRYSAHSVFQAIRSLADKYNALIEGDVYTCYPATKTTAVAPNG
;
A
#
# COMPACT_ATOMS: atom_id res chain seq x y z
N MET A 1 -5.70 19.65 12.34
CA MET A 1 -4.52 18.79 12.09
C MET A 1 -4.69 17.54 12.91
N SER A 2 -4.60 16.36 12.29
CA SER A 2 -4.70 15.10 13.05
C SER A 2 -3.44 14.87 13.89
N GLN A 3 -3.55 14.04 14.92
CA GLN A 3 -2.42 13.68 15.79
C GLN A 3 -1.28 13.03 14.98
N ARG A 4 -1.63 12.31 13.89
CA ARG A 4 -0.72 11.66 12.96
C ARG A 4 0.07 12.68 12.12
N GLU A 5 -0.61 13.69 11.56
CA GLU A 5 0.05 14.83 10.88
C GLU A 5 1.04 15.56 11.80
N THR A 6 0.64 15.78 13.05
CA THR A 6 1.48 16.53 14.01
C THR A 6 2.72 15.74 14.43
N GLN A 7 2.58 14.42 14.65
CA GLN A 7 3.73 13.55 14.89
C GLN A 7 4.66 13.49 13.68
N PHE A 8 4.10 13.43 12.47
CA PHE A 8 4.86 13.42 11.23
C PHE A 8 5.73 14.69 11.07
N LEU A 9 5.17 15.88 11.28
CA LEU A 9 5.89 17.15 11.18
C LEU A 9 7.04 17.29 12.20
N ARG A 10 6.99 16.51 13.29
CA ARG A 10 7.99 16.50 14.36
C ARG A 10 9.09 15.46 14.17
N ARG A 11 9.01 14.57 13.18
CA ARG A 11 10.02 13.53 12.96
C ARG A 11 11.32 14.15 12.43
N SER A 12 12.33 14.23 13.29
CA SER A 12 13.69 14.67 12.98
C SER A 12 14.60 13.54 12.48
N GLN A 13 14.15 12.27 12.50
CA GLN A 13 14.97 11.12 12.06
C GLN A 13 14.13 10.03 11.36
N PHE A 14 14.75 9.33 10.41
CA PHE A 14 14.17 8.28 9.55
C PHE A 14 13.85 6.98 10.31
N ASP A 15 14.31 6.83 11.56
CA ASP A 15 14.55 5.53 12.21
C ASP A 15 13.53 5.09 13.27
N GLU A 16 12.52 5.92 13.58
CA GLU A 16 11.48 5.49 14.53
C GLU A 16 10.47 4.55 13.85
N ILE A 17 10.89 3.28 13.73
CA ILE A 17 10.05 2.19 13.22
C ILE A 17 9.02 1.85 14.29
N GLN A 18 7.74 2.01 13.95
CA GLN A 18 6.67 1.57 14.82
C GLN A 18 6.59 0.05 14.77
N TYR A 19 6.80 -0.59 15.93
CA TYR A 19 6.49 -1.99 16.13
C TYR A 19 5.01 -2.12 16.55
N GLY A 20 4.29 -3.05 15.93
CA GLY A 20 2.97 -3.44 16.42
C GLY A 20 3.07 -4.20 17.75
N SER A 21 1.94 -4.38 18.44
CA SER A 21 1.87 -5.24 19.62
C SER A 21 2.34 -6.65 19.27
N ALA A 22 3.35 -7.15 20.00
CA ALA A 22 3.84 -8.51 19.86
C ALA A 22 3.55 -9.28 21.15
N ILE A 23 2.77 -10.37 21.04
CA ILE A 23 2.54 -11.28 22.16
C ILE A 23 3.48 -12.49 21.96
N LEU A 24 4.53 -12.57 22.77
CA LEU A 24 5.37 -13.75 22.86
C LEU A 24 4.56 -14.88 23.52
N LYS A 25 4.43 -16.02 22.83
CA LYS A 25 3.89 -17.23 23.47
C LYS A 25 4.90 -17.74 24.50
N ARG A 26 4.40 -18.12 25.69
CA ARG A 26 5.21 -18.78 26.73
C ARG A 26 5.91 -20.01 26.11
N ASN A 27 7.23 -20.07 26.23
CA ASN A 27 8.10 -21.15 25.73
C ASN A 27 8.26 -21.28 24.21
N ALA A 28 7.87 -20.28 23.41
CA ALA A 28 8.24 -20.25 21.99
C ALA A 28 9.67 -19.68 21.86
N SER A 29 10.57 -20.38 21.15
CA SER A 29 11.83 -19.80 20.67
C SER A 29 11.53 -18.80 19.54
N GLY A 30 10.84 -17.71 19.86
CA GLY A 30 10.47 -16.68 18.90
C GLY A 30 11.64 -15.76 18.61
N ALA A 31 11.89 -15.46 17.34
CA ALA A 31 12.77 -14.36 16.93
C ALA A 31 11.93 -13.12 16.61
N ILE A 32 12.30 -11.97 17.16
CA ILE A 32 11.75 -10.69 16.73
C ILE A 32 12.45 -10.30 15.44
N LEU A 33 11.72 -10.36 14.32
CA LEU A 33 12.21 -9.86 13.04
C LEU A 33 11.93 -8.37 12.95
N ARG A 34 12.96 -7.60 12.57
CA ARG A 34 12.79 -6.18 12.28
C ARG A 34 11.86 -6.04 11.07
N PRO A 35 10.84 -5.17 11.11
CA PRO A 35 9.90 -4.97 10.00
C PRO A 35 10.58 -4.74 8.64
N VAL A 36 11.76 -4.12 8.65
CA VAL A 36 12.58 -3.89 7.46
C VAL A 36 12.97 -5.18 6.73
N ILE A 37 13.31 -6.27 7.45
CA ILE A 37 13.71 -7.54 6.86
C ILE A 37 12.51 -8.16 6.13
N THR A 38 11.36 -8.21 6.82
CA THR A 38 10.12 -8.76 6.27
C THR A 38 9.65 -7.96 5.06
N ALA A 39 9.72 -6.62 5.12
CA ALA A 39 9.34 -5.76 4.00
C ALA A 39 10.24 -6.00 2.77
N HIS A 40 11.56 -6.06 2.93
CA HIS A 40 12.47 -6.30 1.80
C HIS A 40 12.23 -7.69 1.19
N GLY A 41 12.05 -8.73 2.01
CA GLY A 41 11.70 -10.06 1.53
C GLY A 41 10.39 -10.06 0.74
N HIS A 42 9.35 -9.38 1.26
CA HIS A 42 8.05 -9.27 0.61
C HIS A 42 8.14 -8.54 -0.74
N PHE A 43 8.71 -7.34 -0.80
CA PHE A 43 8.81 -6.57 -2.04
C PHE A 43 9.70 -7.27 -3.08
N ARG A 44 10.76 -7.97 -2.64
CA ARG A 44 11.55 -8.82 -3.54
C ARG A 44 10.68 -9.91 -4.17
N LEU A 45 9.89 -10.65 -3.39
CA LEU A 45 8.96 -11.65 -3.93
C LEU A 45 7.99 -11.02 -4.94
N LEU A 46 7.36 -9.90 -4.56
CA LEU A 46 6.43 -9.19 -5.44
C LEU A 46 7.07 -8.80 -6.78
N SER A 47 8.31 -8.29 -6.77
CA SER A 47 9.01 -7.89 -8.00
C SER A 47 9.30 -9.05 -8.95
N HIS A 48 9.43 -10.28 -8.44
CA HIS A 48 9.62 -11.47 -9.27
C HIS A 48 8.29 -11.99 -9.82
N LEU A 49 7.22 -11.91 -9.03
CA LEU A 49 5.90 -12.41 -9.40
C LEU A 49 5.14 -11.46 -10.34
N TRP A 50 5.33 -10.14 -10.16
CA TRP A 50 4.63 -9.09 -10.92
C TRP A 50 5.59 -7.99 -11.40
N PRO A 51 6.60 -8.34 -12.25
CA PRO A 51 7.58 -7.37 -12.77
C PRO A 51 6.97 -6.29 -13.68
N GLU A 52 5.79 -6.54 -14.23
CA GLU A 52 5.03 -5.65 -15.09
C GLU A 52 4.38 -4.49 -14.35
N VAL A 53 4.17 -4.59 -13.03
CA VAL A 53 3.59 -3.50 -12.22
C VAL A 53 4.50 -2.27 -12.28
N LYS A 54 3.95 -1.15 -12.77
CA LYS A 54 4.68 0.11 -12.92
C LYS A 54 4.26 1.19 -11.93
N THR A 55 3.10 1.04 -11.29
CA THR A 55 2.64 1.97 -10.27
C THR A 55 2.67 1.28 -8.91
N HIS A 56 3.47 1.83 -8.00
CA HIS A 56 3.58 1.38 -6.63
C HIS A 56 3.02 2.45 -5.71
N ILE A 57 1.99 2.11 -4.93
CA ILE A 57 1.38 3.01 -3.95
C ILE A 57 1.60 2.38 -2.58
N ILE A 58 2.32 3.08 -1.71
CA ILE A 58 2.64 2.58 -0.36
C ILE A 58 2.31 3.62 0.70
N ALA A 59 1.90 3.12 1.86
CA ALA A 59 1.74 3.95 3.05
C ALA A 59 3.05 4.67 3.37
N HIS A 60 2.96 5.87 3.93
CA HIS A 60 4.11 6.66 4.36
C HIS A 60 4.86 6.01 5.53
N GLU A 61 5.68 5.00 5.22
CA GLU A 61 6.57 4.30 6.14
C GLU A 61 7.95 4.13 5.49
N CYS A 62 8.99 4.44 6.25
CA CYS A 62 10.37 4.56 5.73
C CYS A 62 10.94 3.21 5.24
N PHE A 63 10.61 2.11 5.91
CA PHE A 63 11.07 0.78 5.56
C PHE A 63 10.34 0.22 4.33
N LEU A 64 9.06 0.60 4.11
CA LEU A 64 8.33 0.27 2.89
C LEU A 64 8.96 0.97 1.68
N ARG A 65 9.37 2.22 1.85
CA ARG A 65 10.11 2.97 0.82
C ARG A 65 11.38 2.25 0.40
N GLY A 66 12.23 1.91 1.38
CA GLY A 66 13.49 1.23 1.12
C GLY A 66 13.29 -0.09 0.40
N ALA A 67 12.31 -0.89 0.85
CA ALA A 67 11.96 -2.16 0.25
C ALA A 67 11.48 -2.01 -1.21
N ALA A 68 10.56 -1.07 -1.47
CA ALA A 68 10.04 -0.80 -2.82
C ALA A 68 11.13 -0.31 -3.76
N ILE A 69 11.90 0.71 -3.35
CA ILE A 69 13.01 1.26 -4.15
C ILE A 69 14.03 0.19 -4.50
N THR A 70 14.38 -0.68 -3.54
CA THR A 70 15.36 -1.74 -3.77
C THR A 70 14.84 -2.78 -4.75
N ALA A 71 13.58 -3.20 -4.60
CA ALA A 71 12.99 -4.26 -5.42
C ALA A 71 12.77 -3.84 -6.90
N TRP A 72 12.48 -2.57 -7.17
CA TRP A 72 12.27 -2.03 -8.54
C TRP A 72 13.33 -1.00 -8.95
N ALA A 73 14.54 -1.07 -8.38
CA ALA A 73 15.58 -0.05 -8.53
C ALA A 73 15.89 0.32 -9.98
N GLU A 74 16.00 -0.67 -10.86
CA GLU A 74 16.27 -0.45 -12.29
C GLU A 74 15.10 0.28 -12.98
N GLN A 75 13.86 -0.09 -12.68
CA GLN A 75 12.68 0.54 -13.28
C GLN A 75 12.56 2.01 -12.85
N PHE A 76 12.86 2.32 -11.59
CA PHE A 76 12.86 3.71 -11.12
C PHE A 76 14.01 4.52 -11.72
N ARG A 77 15.21 3.91 -11.84
CA ARG A 77 16.38 4.57 -12.47
C ARG A 77 16.11 4.93 -13.93
N HIS A 78 15.36 4.10 -14.66
CA HIS A 78 15.00 4.34 -16.04
C HIS A 78 13.64 5.05 -16.22
N HIS A 79 13.05 5.57 -15.16
CA HIS A 79 11.76 6.27 -15.20
C HIS A 79 10.59 5.45 -15.75
N ARG A 80 10.69 4.12 -15.66
CA ARG A 80 9.69 3.15 -16.17
C ARG A 80 8.63 2.77 -15.15
N ALA A 81 8.82 3.17 -13.89
CA ALA A 81 7.87 2.95 -12.80
C ALA A 81 7.75 4.19 -11.91
N SER A 82 6.62 4.32 -11.23
CA SER A 82 6.31 5.39 -10.29
C SER A 82 6.07 4.84 -8.89
N LEU A 83 6.72 5.44 -7.89
CA LEU A 83 6.49 5.17 -6.47
C LEU A 83 5.79 6.36 -5.81
N TRP A 84 4.59 6.11 -5.30
CA TRP A 84 3.78 7.06 -4.57
C TRP A 84 3.78 6.72 -3.08
N PHE A 85 4.03 7.76 -2.29
CA PHE A 85 3.77 7.81 -0.87
C PHE A 85 2.40 8.38 -0.61
N ILE A 86 1.69 7.78 0.33
CA ILE A 86 0.38 8.26 0.78
C ILE A 86 0.23 8.13 2.29
N ASP A 87 -0.27 9.20 2.91
CA ASP A 87 -0.92 9.15 4.22
C ASP A 87 -2.39 9.48 4.00
N GLU A 88 -3.27 8.51 4.27
CA GLU A 88 -4.70 8.61 4.00
C GLU A 88 -5.48 8.23 5.24
N GLU A 89 -6.39 9.11 5.64
CA GLU A 89 -7.40 8.83 6.66
C GLU A 89 -8.61 8.23 5.94
N MET A 90 -8.91 6.95 6.20
CA MET A 90 -10.06 6.28 5.62
C MET A 90 -11.22 6.15 6.63
N ASN A 91 -12.24 6.99 6.48
CA ASN A 91 -13.58 6.78 7.05
C ASN A 91 -14.55 6.24 5.99
N SER A 92 -15.52 5.43 6.40
CA SER A 92 -16.36 4.62 5.50
C SER A 92 -17.42 5.39 4.72
N ASP A 93 -17.78 6.61 5.14
CA ASP A 93 -19.13 7.12 4.90
C ASP A 93 -19.26 8.17 3.78
N GLN A 94 -18.17 8.63 3.15
CA GLN A 94 -18.24 9.74 2.18
C GLN A 94 -17.52 9.42 0.85
N ARG A 95 -18.00 8.39 0.15
CA ARG A 95 -17.41 7.93 -1.12
C ARG A 95 -17.80 8.77 -2.35
N THR A 96 -18.84 9.59 -2.27
CA THR A 96 -19.48 10.25 -3.43
C THR A 96 -18.92 11.63 -3.77
N LEU A 97 -18.18 12.27 -2.86
CA LEU A 97 -17.61 13.60 -3.12
C LEU A 97 -16.30 13.49 -3.95
N PRO A 98 -15.98 14.44 -4.83
CA PRO A 98 -14.69 14.48 -5.51
C PRO A 98 -13.57 14.91 -4.55
N TRP A 99 -12.34 14.49 -4.82
CA TRP A 99 -11.15 15.00 -4.12
C TRP A 99 -10.85 16.44 -4.57
N GLN A 100 -10.65 17.33 -3.61
CA GLN A 100 -10.26 18.72 -3.84
C GLN A 100 -8.82 18.95 -3.38
N LEU A 101 -8.00 19.58 -4.23
CA LEU A 101 -6.63 19.94 -3.88
C LEU A 101 -6.66 21.19 -2.99
N LEU A 102 -6.21 21.05 -1.75
CA LEU A 102 -6.10 22.17 -0.81
C LEU A 102 -4.80 22.95 -0.99
N GLY A 103 -3.73 22.27 -1.41
CA GLY A 103 -2.44 22.90 -1.59
C GLY A 103 -1.29 21.91 -1.68
N LYS A 104 -0.09 22.48 -1.69
CA LYS A 104 1.18 21.77 -1.77
C LYS A 104 2.07 22.18 -0.61
N THR A 105 2.86 21.26 -0.11
CA THR A 105 3.83 21.50 0.95
C THR A 105 5.10 20.71 0.68
N TYR A 106 6.22 21.13 1.26
CA TYR A 106 7.50 20.44 1.12
C TYR A 106 7.87 19.88 2.49
N GLN A 107 7.93 18.56 2.60
CA GLN A 107 8.11 17.89 3.89
C GLN A 107 9.17 16.79 3.81
N GLY A 108 9.76 16.49 4.97
CA GLY A 108 10.83 15.51 5.12
C GLY A 108 12.21 16.02 4.68
N TRP A 109 13.24 15.22 4.97
CA TRP A 109 14.64 15.54 4.71
C TRP A 109 14.94 15.88 3.24
N TRP A 110 14.31 15.14 2.32
CA TRP A 110 14.50 15.32 0.88
C TRP A 110 13.68 16.47 0.29
N ARG A 111 12.91 17.20 1.14
CA ARG A 111 11.96 18.24 0.73
C ARG A 111 11.09 17.75 -0.43
N ASN A 112 10.52 16.55 -0.31
CA ASN A 112 9.62 16.05 -1.34
C ASN A 112 8.35 16.91 -1.36
N GLN A 113 7.79 17.14 -2.55
CA GLN A 113 6.56 17.91 -2.69
C GLN A 113 5.35 17.02 -2.40
N TRP A 114 4.69 17.28 -1.29
CA TRP A 114 3.43 16.67 -0.90
C TRP A 114 2.24 17.50 -1.40
N GLN A 115 1.21 16.80 -1.86
CA GLN A 115 -0.07 17.39 -2.22
C GLN A 115 -1.11 17.01 -1.17
N ILE A 116 -1.85 18.00 -0.70
CA ILE A 116 -2.86 17.84 0.35
C ILE A 116 -4.23 17.85 -0.32
N TRP A 117 -4.99 16.78 -0.13
CA TRP A 117 -6.31 16.61 -0.71
C TRP A 117 -7.35 16.43 0.38
N GLN A 118 -8.54 16.98 0.16
CA GLN A 118 -9.69 16.84 1.04
C GLN A 118 -10.91 16.36 0.27
N ARG A 119 -11.73 15.54 0.94
CA ARG A 119 -13.03 15.08 0.46
C ARG A 119 -13.96 14.98 1.66
N GLY A 120 -14.89 15.94 1.79
CA GLY A 120 -15.71 16.08 2.99
C GLY A 120 -14.82 16.18 4.24
N ASP A 121 -14.97 15.22 5.17
CA ASP A 121 -14.15 15.14 6.38
C ASP A 121 -12.87 14.30 6.22
N MET A 122 -12.70 13.64 5.08
CA MET A 122 -11.51 12.83 4.80
C MET A 122 -10.38 13.69 4.26
N ARG A 123 -9.15 13.38 4.68
CA ARG A 123 -7.94 14.00 4.18
C ARG A 123 -6.92 12.95 3.76
N LYS A 124 -6.20 13.24 2.67
CA LYS A 124 -5.00 12.49 2.30
C LYS A 124 -3.88 13.41 1.88
N MET A 125 -2.66 12.94 2.06
CA MET A 125 -1.46 13.56 1.54
C MET A 125 -0.75 12.57 0.64
N VAL A 126 -0.40 12.99 -0.57
CA VAL A 126 0.28 12.15 -1.55
C VAL A 126 1.57 12.80 -2.03
N CYS A 127 2.58 11.98 -2.26
CA CYS A 127 3.90 12.41 -2.68
C CYS A 127 4.48 11.43 -3.69
N LEU A 128 4.76 11.90 -4.90
CA LEU A 128 5.50 11.13 -5.89
C LEU A 128 6.99 11.15 -5.54
N LEU A 129 7.60 9.98 -5.35
CA LEU A 129 9.02 9.85 -4.97
C LEU A 129 9.97 9.64 -6.15
N THR A 130 9.43 9.40 -7.34
CA THR A 130 10.19 9.00 -8.54
C THR A 130 9.66 9.74 -9.75
N GLN A 131 10.48 9.98 -10.77
CA GLN A 131 10.07 10.73 -11.97
C GLN A 131 9.36 9.86 -13.03
N GLY A 132 8.64 8.83 -12.61
CA GLY A 132 7.88 7.94 -13.51
C GLY A 132 6.58 8.58 -14.01
N ARG A 133 5.74 7.79 -14.69
CA ARG A 133 4.41 8.23 -15.16
C ARG A 133 3.62 8.86 -14.02
N VAL A 134 3.14 10.07 -14.25
CA VAL A 134 2.30 10.79 -13.29
C VAL A 134 0.89 10.26 -13.44
N GLU A 135 0.45 9.42 -12.50
CA GLU A 135 -0.97 9.17 -12.30
C GLU A 135 -1.66 10.42 -11.77
N GLU A 136 -2.98 10.51 -11.99
CA GLU A 136 -3.76 11.60 -11.42
C GLU A 136 -3.71 11.49 -9.90
N SER A 137 -3.02 12.42 -9.22
CA SER A 137 -2.84 12.37 -7.76
C SER A 137 -4.15 12.21 -6.97
N ALA A 138 -5.28 12.64 -7.54
CA ALA A 138 -6.61 12.45 -6.98
C ALA A 138 -7.02 10.96 -6.90
N SER A 139 -6.57 10.10 -7.81
CA SER A 139 -6.85 8.65 -7.82
C SER A 139 -5.98 7.84 -6.86
N ILE A 140 -4.83 8.36 -6.43
CA ILE A 140 -3.90 7.66 -5.54
C ILE A 140 -4.55 7.41 -4.18
N THR A 141 -4.72 6.13 -3.80
CA THR A 141 -5.43 5.72 -2.57
C THR A 141 -4.95 4.35 -2.10
N LEU A 142 -5.05 4.09 -0.80
CA LEU A 142 -4.85 2.77 -0.19
C LEU A 142 -6.15 1.97 -0.08
N ALA A 143 -7.25 2.44 -0.69
CA ALA A 143 -8.57 1.84 -0.55
C ALA A 143 -8.61 0.32 -0.82
N ALA A 144 -7.89 -0.17 -1.82
CA ALA A 144 -7.81 -1.61 -2.11
C ALA A 144 -7.20 -2.38 -0.92
N SER A 145 -6.06 -1.91 -0.41
CA SER A 145 -5.38 -2.49 0.76
C SER A 145 -6.24 -2.42 2.01
N HIS A 146 -6.92 -1.30 2.27
CA HIS A 146 -7.82 -1.17 3.42
C HIS A 146 -9.01 -2.10 3.35
N ARG A 147 -9.64 -2.26 2.17
CA ARG A 147 -10.74 -3.21 1.97
C ARG A 147 -10.30 -4.64 2.20
N PHE A 148 -9.15 -5.02 1.64
CA PHE A 148 -8.58 -6.34 1.86
C PHE A 148 -8.27 -6.59 3.33
N LEU A 149 -7.63 -5.64 4.03
CA LEU A 149 -7.34 -5.76 5.45
C LEU A 149 -8.60 -5.82 6.33
N ALA A 150 -9.62 -5.01 6.02
CA ALA A 150 -10.89 -5.03 6.73
C ALA A 150 -11.60 -6.38 6.56
N TRP A 151 -11.62 -6.92 5.34
CA TRP A 151 -12.16 -8.25 5.05
C TRP A 151 -11.33 -9.36 5.71
N LEU A 152 -10.00 -9.29 5.63
CA LEU A 152 -9.08 -10.29 6.17
C LEU A 152 -9.22 -10.44 7.70
N ARG A 153 -9.41 -9.31 8.42
CA ARG A 153 -9.62 -9.30 9.87
C ARG A 153 -10.92 -9.99 10.32
N GLN A 154 -11.88 -10.16 9.42
CA GLN A 154 -13.13 -10.87 9.69
C GLN A 154 -12.99 -12.40 9.48
N GLN A 155 -11.90 -12.87 8.88
CA GLN A 155 -11.69 -14.30 8.59
C GLN A 155 -11.18 -15.03 9.84
N THR A 156 -11.89 -16.10 10.21
CA THR A 156 -11.56 -16.89 11.41
C THR A 156 -10.17 -17.52 11.32
N GLU A 157 -9.78 -17.98 10.14
CA GLU A 157 -8.47 -18.58 9.86
C GLU A 157 -7.34 -17.58 10.12
N PHE A 158 -7.54 -16.29 9.79
CA PHE A 158 -6.57 -15.24 10.06
C PHE A 158 -6.51 -14.88 11.55
N GLN A 159 -7.66 -14.79 12.22
CA GLN A 159 -7.72 -14.51 13.66
C GLN A 159 -7.04 -15.62 14.48
N GLN A 160 -7.15 -16.87 14.02
CA GLN A 160 -6.53 -18.03 14.66
C GLN A 160 -5.10 -18.30 14.18
N SER A 161 -4.56 -17.52 13.24
CA SER A 161 -3.25 -17.74 12.61
C SER A 161 -2.11 -17.90 13.61
N THR A 162 -2.19 -17.20 14.75
CA THR A 162 -1.20 -17.31 15.82
C THR A 162 -1.04 -18.73 16.35
N ARG A 163 -2.05 -19.61 16.22
CA ARG A 163 -2.03 -21.02 16.69
C ARG A 163 -1.34 -21.97 15.70
N TYR A 164 -1.08 -21.54 14.47
CA TYR A 164 -0.59 -22.42 13.41
C TYR A 164 0.92 -22.29 13.17
N SER A 165 1.48 -23.29 12.47
CA SER A 165 2.86 -23.23 11.98
C SER A 165 3.01 -22.16 10.89
N ALA A 166 4.23 -21.68 10.64
CA ALA A 166 4.49 -20.70 9.57
C ALA A 166 4.01 -21.19 8.19
N HIS A 167 4.18 -22.48 7.88
CA HIS A 167 3.70 -23.06 6.63
C HIS A 167 2.17 -23.04 6.55
N SER A 168 1.49 -23.41 7.64
CA SER A 168 0.02 -23.40 7.71
C SER A 168 -0.53 -21.96 7.62
N VAL A 169 0.11 -20.99 8.27
CA VAL A 169 -0.25 -19.57 8.14
C VAL A 169 -0.09 -19.09 6.70
N PHE A 170 1.01 -19.45 6.03
CA PHE A 170 1.23 -19.10 4.62
C PHE A 170 0.13 -19.66 3.71
N GLN A 171 -0.20 -20.95 3.83
CA GLN A 171 -1.28 -21.55 3.03
C GLN A 171 -2.64 -20.92 3.32
N ALA A 172 -2.95 -20.63 4.58
CA ALA A 172 -4.18 -19.95 4.97
C ALA A 172 -4.26 -18.55 4.35
N ILE A 173 -3.21 -17.73 4.47
CA ILE A 173 -3.18 -16.37 3.87
C ILE A 173 -3.30 -16.44 2.35
N ARG A 174 -2.63 -17.40 1.69
CA ARG A 174 -2.73 -17.59 0.24
C ARG A 174 -4.16 -17.92 -0.17
N SER A 175 -4.77 -18.91 0.48
CA SER A 175 -6.16 -19.30 0.21
C SER A 175 -7.16 -18.16 0.47
N LEU A 176 -6.94 -17.36 1.52
CA LEU A 176 -7.77 -16.18 1.80
C LEU A 176 -7.60 -15.09 0.74
N ALA A 177 -6.39 -14.89 0.23
CA ALA A 177 -6.15 -13.97 -0.88
C ALA A 177 -6.88 -14.43 -2.15
N ASP A 178 -6.80 -15.72 -2.49
CA ASP A 178 -7.53 -16.30 -3.63
C ASP A 178 -9.05 -16.13 -3.47
N LYS A 179 -9.57 -16.38 -2.27
CA LYS A 179 -11.00 -16.18 -1.93
C LYS A 179 -11.42 -14.71 -2.08
N TYR A 180 -10.61 -13.77 -1.58
CA TYR A 180 -10.90 -12.35 -1.73
C TYR A 180 -10.91 -11.91 -3.19
N ASN A 181 -9.92 -12.37 -3.98
CA ASN A 181 -9.83 -12.05 -5.39
C ASN A 181 -11.05 -12.56 -6.16
N ALA A 182 -11.53 -13.79 -5.87
CA ALA A 182 -12.76 -14.32 -6.47
C ALA A 182 -14.01 -13.51 -6.11
N LEU A 183 -14.09 -12.97 -4.87
CA LEU A 183 -15.21 -12.12 -4.46
C LEU A 183 -15.25 -10.81 -5.24
N ILE A 184 -14.09 -10.16 -5.42
CA ILE A 184 -14.04 -8.89 -6.14
C ILE A 184 -14.17 -9.07 -7.65
N GLU A 185 -13.72 -10.18 -8.24
CA GLU A 185 -13.97 -10.48 -9.67
C GLU A 185 -15.45 -10.66 -9.98
N GLY A 186 -16.24 -11.21 -9.03
CA GLY A 186 -17.70 -11.24 -9.11
C GLY A 186 -18.35 -9.85 -9.05
N ASP A 187 -17.72 -8.89 -8.36
CA ASP A 187 -18.19 -7.51 -8.16
C ASP A 187 -17.66 -6.53 -9.23
N VAL A 188 -16.59 -6.89 -9.97
CA VAL A 188 -16.03 -6.05 -11.04
C VAL A 188 -17.03 -5.87 -12.19
N TYR A 189 -17.99 -6.78 -12.38
CA TYR A 189 -19.10 -6.60 -13.32
C TYR A 189 -20.10 -5.48 -12.92
N THR A 190 -20.00 -4.91 -11.71
CA THR A 190 -20.90 -3.83 -11.26
C THR A 190 -20.19 -2.50 -10.95
N CYS A 191 -18.86 -2.48 -10.75
CA CYS A 191 -18.17 -1.26 -10.25
C CYS A 191 -16.95 -0.76 -11.06
N TYR A 192 -16.44 -1.51 -12.05
CA TYR A 192 -15.44 -0.98 -12.99
C TYR A 192 -15.71 -1.58 -14.38
N PRO A 193 -16.21 -0.81 -15.36
CA PRO A 193 -16.26 -1.32 -16.72
C PRO A 193 -14.82 -1.58 -17.16
N ALA A 194 -14.46 -2.85 -17.30
CA ALA A 194 -13.24 -3.26 -17.96
C ALA A 194 -13.23 -2.58 -19.34
N THR A 195 -12.36 -1.59 -19.52
CA THR A 195 -11.95 -1.15 -20.85
C THR A 195 -11.23 -2.33 -21.47
N LYS A 196 -12.00 -3.22 -22.10
CA LYS A 196 -11.48 -4.15 -23.09
C LYS A 196 -10.86 -3.29 -24.18
N THR A 197 -9.55 -3.09 -24.10
CA THR A 197 -8.76 -2.69 -25.26
C THR A 197 -8.94 -3.79 -26.28
N THR A 198 -9.89 -3.56 -27.20
CA THR A 198 -10.01 -4.36 -28.41
C THR A 198 -8.74 -4.11 -29.18
N ALA A 199 -7.85 -5.10 -29.23
CA ALA A 199 -6.79 -5.13 -30.21
C ALA A 199 -7.47 -5.12 -31.58
N VAL A 200 -7.42 -3.97 -32.25
CA VAL A 200 -7.78 -3.87 -33.66
C VAL A 200 -6.71 -4.65 -34.41
N ALA A 201 -7.11 -5.78 -35.00
CA ALA A 201 -6.27 -6.53 -35.91
C ALA A 201 -5.84 -5.60 -37.07
N PRO A 202 -4.59 -5.69 -37.54
CA PRO A 202 -4.18 -4.91 -38.70
C PRO A 202 -4.90 -5.48 -39.93
N ASN A 203 -5.77 -4.66 -40.53
CA ASN A 203 -6.31 -4.93 -41.85
C ASN A 203 -5.21 -4.61 -42.88
N GLY A 204 -4.93 -5.59 -43.75
CA GLY A 204 -4.52 -5.44 -45.16
C GLY A 204 -3.48 -4.39 -45.51
#